data_AF-A0A2U8PMS3-F1
#
_entry.id   AF-A0A2U8PMS3-F1
#
_cell.length_a   1.000
_cell.length_b   1.000
_cell.length_c   1.000
_cell.angle_alpha   90.00
_cell.angle_beta   90.00
_cell.angle_gamma   90.00
#
_symmetry.space_group_name_H-M   'P 1'
#
loop_
_entity.id
_entity.type
_entity.pdbx_description
1 polymer ?
#
loop_
_entity_poly.entity_id
_entity_poly.type
_entity_poly.pdbx_seq_one_letter_code
_entity_poly.pdbx_strand_id
1 'polypeptide(L)'
;MSEPSPKNPAPVEDAESEPRPGRVRKPIGWSTIIIAALVAVSAALVWRRDGTDGVLDILTHDLSLFSGILPRVLAGCLLGAFISEILPHEKVSRSLGPKSGLTGLLIGTAFGAILPGGPFTAYPVASALLAVGADFGATIAMVVSWTLIGYGRAVAWEIPIMGTDFTLWRILISLPLPILAGALGRFVYVRLYPHPGPKDYET
;
A
#
# COMPACT_ATOMS: atom_id res chain seq x y z
N MET A 1 39.83 -31.13 26.39
CA MET A 1 39.08 -29.87 26.15
C MET A 1 39.35 -29.53 24.71
N SER A 2 38.43 -29.92 23.82
CA SER A 2 38.67 -29.96 22.37
C SER A 2 37.54 -29.19 21.69
N GLU A 3 37.88 -28.13 20.97
CA GLU A 3 36.97 -27.41 20.06
C GLU A 3 36.59 -28.31 18.88
N PRO A 4 35.33 -28.31 18.40
CA PRO A 4 35.00 -28.93 17.13
C PRO A 4 35.07 -27.93 15.96
N SER A 5 35.86 -28.33 14.98
CA SER A 5 36.14 -27.76 13.67
C SER A 5 34.88 -27.41 12.82
N PRO A 6 34.94 -26.35 11.98
CA PRO A 6 33.85 -25.94 11.11
C PRO A 6 33.71 -26.89 9.92
N LYS A 7 32.50 -27.40 9.70
CA LYS A 7 32.17 -28.28 8.57
C LYS A 7 31.98 -27.41 7.32
N ASN A 8 32.83 -27.60 6.32
CA ASN A 8 32.74 -26.98 4.99
C ASN A 8 31.37 -27.26 4.32
N PRO A 9 30.88 -26.35 3.46
CA PRO A 9 29.52 -26.38 2.91
C PRO A 9 29.36 -27.48 1.85
N ALA A 10 28.13 -28.01 1.76
CA ALA A 10 27.71 -28.85 0.65
C ALA A 10 27.72 -28.05 -0.66
N PRO A 11 27.98 -28.68 -1.82
CA PRO A 11 28.15 -28.00 -3.09
C PRO A 11 26.89 -27.25 -3.54
N VAL A 12 27.11 -26.20 -4.31
CA VAL A 12 26.09 -25.43 -5.01
C VAL A 12 25.40 -26.37 -6.00
N GLU A 13 24.20 -26.84 -5.66
CA GLU A 13 23.22 -27.27 -6.66
C GLU A 13 22.58 -26.02 -7.25
N ASP A 14 22.57 -26.01 -8.58
CA ASP A 14 22.17 -24.93 -9.45
C ASP A 14 20.81 -24.35 -9.06
N ALA A 15 20.75 -23.03 -8.97
CA ALA A 15 19.51 -22.27 -8.79
C ALA A 15 18.66 -22.23 -10.09
N GLU A 16 18.55 -23.35 -10.78
CA GLU A 16 17.48 -23.62 -11.73
C GLU A 16 16.21 -23.91 -10.94
N SER A 17 15.40 -22.86 -10.76
CA SER A 17 13.94 -22.96 -10.72
C SER A 17 13.36 -24.12 -9.90
N GLU A 18 13.64 -24.21 -8.60
CA GLU A 18 12.79 -25.02 -7.74
C GLU A 18 11.44 -24.30 -7.55
N PRO A 19 10.31 -24.86 -8.02
CA PRO A 19 9.00 -24.27 -7.82
C PRO A 19 8.69 -24.35 -6.33
N ARG A 20 8.62 -23.18 -5.67
CA ARG A 20 8.20 -23.07 -4.26
C ARG A 20 6.95 -23.94 -4.05
N PRO A 21 6.97 -24.92 -3.12
CA PRO A 21 5.84 -25.80 -2.92
C PRO A 21 4.61 -24.96 -2.67
N GLY A 22 3.62 -25.11 -3.55
CA GLY A 22 2.38 -24.32 -3.54
C GLY A 22 1.73 -24.48 -2.17
N ARG A 23 1.87 -23.48 -1.31
CA ARG A 23 1.16 -23.42 -0.04
C ARG A 23 -0.31 -23.39 -0.41
N VAL A 24 -0.99 -24.54 -0.28
CA VAL A 24 -2.43 -24.68 -0.54
C VAL A 24 -3.12 -23.67 0.37
N ARG A 25 -3.50 -22.53 -0.20
CA ARG A 25 -4.27 -21.53 0.51
C ARG A 25 -5.59 -22.22 0.86
N LYS A 26 -5.88 -22.36 2.15
CA LYS A 26 -7.21 -22.83 2.57
C LYS A 26 -8.23 -21.91 1.88
N PRO A 27 -9.21 -22.46 1.14
CA PRO A 27 -10.11 -21.65 0.31
C PRO A 27 -10.97 -20.70 1.14
N ILE A 28 -11.12 -20.98 2.45
CA ILE A 28 -11.92 -20.20 3.38
C ILE A 28 -11.03 -19.84 4.57
N GLY A 29 -10.76 -18.54 4.71
CA GLY A 29 -10.11 -17.96 5.88
C GLY A 29 -11.13 -17.70 6.99
N TRP A 30 -10.63 -17.57 8.23
CA TRP A 30 -11.45 -17.16 9.38
C TRP A 30 -12.17 -15.82 9.13
N SER A 31 -11.51 -14.89 8.43
CA SER A 31 -12.14 -13.62 8.03
C SER A 31 -13.36 -13.83 7.14
N THR A 32 -13.28 -14.73 6.16
CA THR A 32 -14.41 -15.05 5.27
C THR A 32 -15.60 -15.61 6.06
N ILE A 33 -15.34 -16.47 7.05
CA ILE A 33 -16.39 -17.03 7.91
C ILE A 33 -17.04 -15.95 8.76
N ILE A 34 -16.23 -15.08 9.38
CA ILE A 34 -16.73 -13.98 10.23
C ILE A 34 -17.60 -13.03 9.40
N ILE A 35 -17.13 -12.66 8.19
CA ILE A 35 -17.88 -11.79 7.28
C ILE A 35 -19.19 -12.46 6.86
N ALA A 36 -19.15 -13.73 6.46
CA ALA A 36 -20.35 -14.46 6.06
C ALA A 36 -21.38 -14.57 7.19
N ALA A 37 -20.92 -14.81 8.44
CA ALA A 37 -21.77 -14.84 9.61
C ALA A 37 -22.42 -13.46 9.86
N LEU A 38 -21.65 -12.37 9.79
CA LEU A 38 -22.18 -11.01 9.92
C LEU A 38 -23.22 -10.70 8.85
N VAL A 39 -22.94 -11.03 7.59
CA VAL A 39 -23.88 -10.84 6.47
C VAL A 39 -25.16 -11.63 6.69
N ALA A 40 -25.06 -12.90 7.10
CA ALA A 40 -26.22 -13.75 7.38
C ALA A 40 -27.07 -13.21 8.53
N VAL A 41 -26.44 -12.73 9.61
CA VAL A 41 -27.14 -12.11 10.75
C VAL A 41 -27.84 -10.83 10.31
N SER A 42 -27.16 -9.94 9.59
CA SER A 42 -27.74 -8.70 9.08
C SER A 42 -28.92 -8.97 8.14
N ALA A 43 -28.77 -9.91 7.20
CA ALA A 43 -29.84 -10.32 6.29
C ALA A 43 -31.03 -10.92 7.05
N ALA A 44 -30.79 -11.75 8.06
CA ALA A 44 -31.84 -12.32 8.90
C ALA A 44 -32.57 -11.24 9.72
N LEU A 45 -31.87 -10.23 10.24
CA LEU A 45 -32.47 -9.12 10.98
C LEU A 45 -33.35 -8.25 10.07
N VAL A 46 -32.87 -7.91 8.87
CA VAL A 46 -33.64 -7.16 7.87
C VAL A 46 -34.86 -7.97 7.44
N TRP A 47 -34.68 -9.26 7.15
CA TRP A 47 -35.78 -10.13 6.75
C TRP A 47 -36.86 -10.23 7.82
N ARG A 48 -36.48 -10.26 9.10
CA ARG A 48 -37.44 -10.25 10.22
C ARG A 48 -38.13 -8.91 10.42
N ARG A 49 -37.53 -7.80 10.01
CA ARG A 49 -38.04 -6.44 10.22
C ARG A 49 -38.92 -5.97 9.05
N ASP A 50 -38.39 -6.08 7.84
CA ASP A 50 -38.93 -5.46 6.62
C ASP A 50 -39.24 -6.50 5.52
N GLY A 51 -39.14 -7.80 5.85
CA GLY A 51 -39.47 -8.88 4.93
C GLY A 51 -38.48 -9.06 3.78
N THR A 52 -38.92 -9.73 2.71
CA THR A 52 -38.11 -9.95 1.50
C THR A 52 -37.88 -8.66 0.72
N ASP A 53 -38.83 -7.74 0.78
CA ASP A 53 -38.77 -6.48 0.03
C ASP A 53 -37.66 -5.57 0.58
N GLY A 54 -37.52 -5.49 1.92
CA GLY A 54 -36.40 -4.77 2.53
C GLY A 54 -35.03 -5.37 2.20
N VAL A 55 -34.92 -6.70 2.11
CA VAL A 55 -33.66 -7.36 1.71
C VAL A 55 -33.32 -7.06 0.25
N LEU A 56 -34.31 -7.12 -0.65
CA LEU A 56 -34.10 -6.84 -2.07
C LEU A 56 -33.79 -5.37 -2.34
N ASP A 57 -34.43 -4.44 -1.61
CA ASP A 57 -34.17 -3.02 -1.74
C ASP A 57 -32.73 -2.68 -1.31
N ILE A 58 -32.28 -3.19 -0.15
CA ILE A 58 -30.89 -3.05 0.29
C ILE A 58 -29.92 -3.67 -0.72
N LEU A 59 -30.23 -4.87 -1.23
CA LEU A 59 -29.36 -5.55 -2.20
C LEU A 59 -29.24 -4.76 -3.50
N THR A 60 -30.34 -4.19 -4.01
CA THR A 60 -30.29 -3.38 -5.24
C THR A 60 -29.57 -2.06 -5.02
N HIS A 61 -29.71 -1.45 -3.85
CA HIS A 61 -28.95 -0.27 -3.45
C HIS A 61 -27.45 -0.55 -3.37
N ASP A 62 -27.07 -1.64 -2.71
CA ASP A 62 -25.69 -2.11 -2.62
C ASP A 62 -25.12 -2.43 -4.01
N LEU A 63 -25.91 -3.06 -4.89
CA LEU A 63 -25.49 -3.37 -6.26
C LEU A 63 -25.31 -2.11 -7.10
N SER A 64 -26.16 -1.10 -6.91
CA SER A 64 -26.03 0.21 -7.54
C SER A 64 -24.74 0.91 -7.10
N LEU A 65 -24.47 0.95 -5.79
CA LEU A 65 -23.24 1.48 -5.22
C LEU A 65 -22.01 0.73 -5.75
N PHE A 66 -22.07 -0.60 -5.78
CA PHE A 66 -21.01 -1.44 -6.33
C PHE A 66 -20.74 -1.11 -7.79
N SER A 67 -21.77 -0.98 -8.62
CA SER A 67 -21.64 -0.60 -10.03
C SER A 67 -21.06 0.80 -10.24
N GLY A 68 -21.28 1.72 -9.30
CA GLY A 68 -20.68 3.06 -9.34
C GLY A 68 -19.21 3.10 -8.88
N ILE A 69 -18.83 2.24 -7.93
CA ILE A 69 -17.48 2.17 -7.36
C ILE A 69 -16.56 1.34 -8.27
N LEU A 70 -17.06 0.25 -8.84
CA LEU A 70 -16.26 -0.70 -9.62
C LEU A 70 -15.47 -0.04 -10.76
N PRO A 71 -16.05 0.84 -11.61
CA PRO A 71 -15.29 1.54 -12.65
C PRO A 71 -14.19 2.44 -12.09
N ARG A 72 -14.42 3.08 -10.93
CA ARG A 72 -13.43 3.96 -10.28
C ARG A 72 -12.25 3.18 -9.75
N VAL A 73 -12.50 2.00 -9.17
CA VAL A 73 -11.45 1.08 -8.71
C VAL A 73 -10.66 0.55 -9.90
N LEU A 74 -11.34 0.10 -10.96
CA LEU A 74 -10.68 -0.38 -12.18
C LEU A 74 -9.81 0.71 -12.83
N ALA A 75 -10.31 1.94 -12.91
CA ALA A 75 -9.53 3.07 -13.42
C ALA A 75 -8.29 3.35 -12.54
N GLY A 76 -8.43 3.31 -11.21
CA GLY A 76 -7.31 3.47 -10.28
C GLY A 76 -6.26 2.37 -10.39
N CYS A 77 -6.69 1.11 -10.51
CA CYS A 77 -5.82 -0.03 -10.76
C CYS A 77 -5.09 0.07 -12.10
N LEU A 78 -5.81 0.45 -13.17
CA LEU A 78 -5.25 0.63 -14.51
C LEU A 78 -4.19 1.74 -14.51
N LEU A 79 -4.48 2.86 -13.84
CA LEU A 79 -3.55 3.96 -13.68
C LEU A 79 -2.30 3.53 -12.89
N GLY A 80 -2.48 2.76 -11.80
CA GLY A 80 -1.37 2.14 -11.08
C GLY A 80 -0.51 1.24 -11.98
N ALA A 81 -1.14 0.40 -12.81
CA ALA A 81 -0.45 -0.48 -13.75
C ALA A 81 0.33 0.30 -14.83
N PHE A 82 -0.26 1.35 -15.41
CA PHE A 82 0.44 2.22 -16.36
C PHE A 82 1.60 2.97 -15.72
N ILE A 83 1.43 3.44 -14.48
CA ILE A 83 2.52 4.10 -13.74
C ILE A 83 3.67 3.13 -13.49
N SER A 84 3.40 1.87 -13.13
CA SER A 84 4.44 0.83 -13.03
C SER A 84 5.21 0.64 -14.34
N GLU A 85 4.51 0.62 -15.46
CA GLU A 85 5.12 0.37 -16.78
C GLU A 85 5.89 1.59 -17.32
N ILE A 86 5.36 2.80 -17.09
CA ILE A 86 5.95 4.06 -17.57
C ILE A 86 7.15 4.51 -16.74
N LEU A 87 7.18 4.19 -15.44
CA LEU A 87 8.27 4.59 -14.56
C LEU A 87 9.51 3.72 -14.82
N PRO A 88 10.61 4.27 -15.37
CA PRO A 88 11.81 3.49 -15.60
C PRO A 88 12.36 3.01 -14.26
N HIS A 89 12.60 1.70 -14.14
CA HIS A 89 13.16 1.08 -12.93
C HIS A 89 14.42 1.82 -12.45
N GLU A 90 15.28 2.32 -13.35
CA GLU A 90 16.47 3.08 -12.94
C GLU A 90 16.13 4.41 -12.26
N LYS A 91 15.09 5.12 -12.69
CA LYS A 91 14.71 6.42 -12.09
C LYS A 91 14.08 6.24 -10.72
N VAL A 92 13.26 5.20 -10.55
CA VAL A 92 12.63 4.86 -9.26
C VAL A 92 13.67 4.33 -8.28
N SER A 93 14.53 3.40 -8.71
CA SER A 93 15.65 2.89 -7.90
C SER A 93 16.59 4.01 -7.44
N ARG A 94 16.92 4.95 -8.33
CA ARG A 94 17.83 6.05 -8.00
C ARG A 94 17.21 7.11 -7.09
N SER A 95 15.91 7.35 -7.18
CA SER A 95 15.23 8.47 -6.48
C SER A 95 14.42 8.03 -5.27
N LEU A 96 13.82 6.84 -5.33
CA LEU A 96 13.01 6.24 -4.26
C LEU A 96 13.56 4.90 -3.76
N GLY A 97 14.66 4.36 -4.31
CA GLY A 97 15.16 3.04 -3.89
C GLY A 97 15.75 3.04 -2.47
N PRO A 98 16.09 1.86 -1.93
CA PRO A 98 16.56 1.69 -0.54
C PRO A 98 17.79 2.54 -0.19
N LYS A 99 18.63 2.89 -1.17
CA LYS A 99 19.81 3.74 -0.97
C LYS A 99 19.49 5.24 -0.91
N SER A 100 18.27 5.67 -1.24
CA SER A 100 17.89 7.09 -1.34
C SER A 100 17.78 7.82 0.01
N GLY A 101 17.84 7.11 1.14
CA GLY A 101 17.89 7.75 2.46
C GLY A 101 16.74 8.75 2.69
N LEU A 102 17.11 9.95 3.14
CA LEU A 102 16.22 11.09 3.34
C LEU A 102 15.63 11.65 2.04
N THR A 103 16.38 11.60 0.94
CA THR A 103 15.93 12.09 -0.37
C THR A 103 14.71 11.31 -0.86
N GLY A 104 14.70 9.99 -0.66
CA GLY A 104 13.55 9.14 -1.00
C GLY A 104 12.29 9.48 -0.19
N LEU A 105 12.46 9.83 1.08
CA LEU A 105 11.35 10.26 1.96
C LEU A 105 10.76 11.59 1.52
N LEU A 106 11.61 12.56 1.14
CA LEU A 106 11.17 13.85 0.63
C LEU A 106 10.45 13.72 -0.72
N ILE A 107 10.99 12.93 -1.63
CA ILE A 107 10.37 12.68 -2.94
C ILE A 107 9.04 11.95 -2.78
N GLY A 108 8.98 10.92 -1.93
CA GLY A 108 7.74 10.22 -1.59
C GLY A 108 6.70 11.18 -1.01
N THR A 109 7.11 12.04 -0.08
CA THR A 109 6.24 13.08 0.50
C THR A 109 5.70 14.04 -0.55
N ALA A 110 6.57 14.58 -1.42
CA ALA A 110 6.15 15.49 -2.49
C ALA A 110 5.20 14.83 -3.48
N PHE A 111 5.51 13.58 -3.88
CA PHE A 111 4.67 12.82 -4.80
C PHE A 111 3.29 12.53 -4.18
N GLY A 112 3.23 12.12 -2.91
CA GLY A 112 1.97 11.92 -2.20
C GLY A 112 1.12 13.19 -2.07
N ALA A 113 1.76 14.34 -1.85
CA ALA A 113 1.05 15.62 -1.74
C ALA A 113 0.37 16.04 -3.05
N ILE A 114 1.03 15.78 -4.18
CA ILE A 114 0.55 16.15 -5.52
C ILE A 114 -0.44 15.10 -6.07
N LEU A 115 -0.33 13.85 -5.63
CA LEU A 115 -1.12 12.73 -6.17
C LEU A 115 -2.63 13.00 -6.08
N PRO A 116 -3.31 13.20 -7.22
CA PRO A 116 -4.75 13.39 -7.21
C PRO A 116 -5.48 12.05 -7.08
N GLY A 117 -6.70 12.12 -6.56
CA GLY A 117 -7.60 10.97 -6.49
C GLY A 117 -7.76 10.40 -5.08
N GLY A 118 -8.66 9.43 -4.99
CA GLY A 118 -9.07 8.78 -3.75
C GLY A 118 -8.16 7.62 -3.35
N PRO A 119 -8.52 6.87 -2.29
CA PRO A 119 -7.75 5.69 -1.87
C PRO A 119 -7.62 4.65 -3.00
N PHE A 120 -8.60 4.59 -3.90
CA PHE A 120 -8.61 3.69 -5.04
C PHE A 120 -7.55 3.99 -6.10
N THR A 121 -6.92 5.16 -6.10
CA THR A 121 -5.75 5.46 -6.95
C THR A 121 -4.46 5.42 -6.15
N ALA A 122 -4.46 5.96 -4.93
CA ALA A 122 -3.26 6.05 -4.10
C ALA A 122 -2.67 4.68 -3.73
N TYR A 123 -3.49 3.71 -3.33
CA TYR A 123 -2.99 2.39 -2.92
C TYR A 123 -2.45 1.55 -4.08
N PRO A 124 -3.13 1.46 -5.25
CA PRO A 124 -2.53 0.81 -6.41
C PRO A 124 -1.19 1.43 -6.83
N VAL A 125 -1.09 2.76 -6.85
CA VAL A 125 0.16 3.45 -7.16
C VAL A 125 1.25 3.15 -6.12
N ALA A 126 0.92 3.11 -4.83
CA ALA A 126 1.85 2.69 -3.78
C ALA A 126 2.35 1.26 -4.01
N SER A 127 1.45 0.34 -4.36
CA SER A 127 1.79 -1.06 -4.63
C SER A 127 2.67 -1.23 -5.87
N ALA A 128 2.38 -0.44 -6.92
CA ALA A 128 3.16 -0.34 -8.14
C ALA A 128 4.60 0.10 -7.86
N LEU A 129 4.79 1.18 -7.09
CA LEU A 129 6.11 1.68 -6.70
C LEU A 129 6.91 0.64 -5.91
N LEU A 130 6.27 -0.06 -4.97
CA LEU A 130 6.91 -1.14 -4.24
C LEU A 130 7.33 -2.30 -5.15
N ALA A 131 6.50 -2.68 -6.12
CA ALA A 131 6.81 -3.73 -7.09
C ALA A 131 7.99 -3.37 -7.99
N VAL A 132 8.17 -2.08 -8.31
CA VAL A 132 9.27 -1.55 -9.14
C VAL A 132 10.58 -1.37 -8.33
N GLY A 133 10.53 -1.52 -7.00
CA GLY A 133 11.71 -1.48 -6.12
C GLY A 133 11.87 -0.20 -5.30
N ALA A 134 10.81 0.58 -5.10
CA ALA A 134 10.81 1.70 -4.17
C ALA A 134 11.02 1.24 -2.71
N ASP A 135 11.68 2.07 -1.92
CA ASP A 135 11.87 1.89 -0.49
C ASP A 135 10.53 1.90 0.25
N PHE A 136 10.36 0.96 1.18
CA PHE A 136 9.14 0.86 1.99
C PHE A 136 8.84 2.15 2.76
N GLY A 137 9.87 2.82 3.29
CA GLY A 137 9.73 4.09 3.98
C GLY A 137 9.29 5.23 3.06
N ALA A 138 9.84 5.30 1.84
CA ALA A 138 9.42 6.27 0.83
C ALA A 138 7.95 6.09 0.42
N THR A 139 7.49 4.84 0.26
CA THR A 139 6.07 4.56 -0.03
C THR A 139 5.16 4.90 1.15
N ILE A 140 5.58 4.63 2.40
CA ILE A 140 4.83 5.04 3.59
C ILE A 140 4.74 6.56 3.66
N ALA A 141 5.85 7.28 3.47
CA ALA A 141 5.85 8.74 3.43
C ALA A 141 4.91 9.28 2.34
N MET A 142 4.87 8.64 1.18
CA MET A 142 3.94 8.99 0.11
C MET A 142 2.48 8.83 0.53
N VAL A 143 2.09 7.67 1.06
CA VAL A 143 0.70 7.42 1.47
C VAL A 143 0.29 8.37 2.60
N VAL A 144 1.17 8.56 3.58
CA VAL A 144 0.92 9.47 4.71
C VAL A 144 0.79 10.92 4.23
N SER A 145 1.67 11.37 3.33
CA SER A 145 1.59 12.69 2.72
C SER A 145 0.30 12.89 1.92
N TRP A 146 -0.13 11.88 1.16
CA TRP A 146 -1.41 11.93 0.44
C TRP A 146 -2.59 12.10 1.41
N THR A 147 -2.58 11.43 2.56
CA THR A 147 -3.66 11.57 3.56
C THR A 147 -3.64 12.90 4.31
N LEU A 148 -2.45 13.42 4.61
CA LEU A 148 -2.24 14.61 5.44
C LEU A 148 -2.27 15.89 4.61
N ILE A 149 -1.52 15.97 3.52
CA ILE A 149 -1.38 17.19 2.73
C ILE A 149 -2.44 17.23 1.64
N GLY A 150 -2.52 16.15 0.84
CA GLY A 150 -3.52 15.93 -0.21
C GLY A 150 -3.98 17.21 -0.92
N TYR A 151 -3.18 17.73 -1.86
CA TYR A 151 -3.41 19.03 -2.51
C TYR A 151 -4.84 19.18 -3.05
N GLY A 152 -5.38 18.13 -3.68
CA GLY A 152 -6.75 18.13 -4.19
C GLY A 152 -7.81 18.36 -3.12
N ARG A 153 -7.63 17.81 -1.90
CA ARG A 153 -8.54 18.04 -0.77
C ARG A 153 -8.38 19.46 -0.22
N ALA A 154 -7.13 19.90 -0.04
CA ALA A 154 -6.83 21.21 0.52
C ALA A 154 -7.46 22.32 -0.31
N VAL A 155 -7.32 22.25 -1.64
CA VAL A 155 -7.87 23.28 -2.53
C VAL A 155 -9.39 23.15 -2.73
N ALA A 156 -9.90 21.93 -2.93
CA ALA A 156 -11.32 21.75 -3.26
C ALA A 156 -12.25 21.92 -2.05
N TRP A 157 -11.79 21.58 -0.84
CA TRP A 157 -12.66 21.52 0.34
C TRP A 157 -12.17 22.39 1.50
N GLU A 158 -10.88 22.47 1.76
CA GLU A 158 -10.40 23.19 2.94
C GLU A 158 -10.36 24.71 2.75
N ILE A 159 -9.87 25.19 1.61
CA ILE A 159 -9.87 26.63 1.31
C ILE A 159 -11.29 27.22 1.29
N PRO A 160 -12.29 26.60 0.62
CA PRO A 160 -13.64 27.16 0.57
C PRO A 160 -14.38 27.12 1.92
N ILE A 161 -14.10 26.11 2.76
CA ILE A 161 -14.86 25.88 4.00
C ILE A 161 -14.17 26.55 5.20
N MET A 162 -12.83 26.45 5.30
CA MET A 162 -12.06 26.86 6.48
C MET A 162 -11.12 28.04 6.23
N GLY A 163 -10.95 28.47 4.99
CA GLY A 163 -10.08 29.58 4.62
C GLY A 163 -8.61 29.19 4.42
N THR A 164 -7.86 30.12 3.83
CA THR A 164 -6.46 29.91 3.43
C THR A 164 -5.51 29.85 4.62
N ASP A 165 -5.73 30.65 5.66
CA ASP A 165 -4.84 30.72 6.82
C ASP A 165 -4.80 29.39 7.57
N PHE A 166 -5.98 28.81 7.83
CA PHE A 166 -6.08 27.50 8.45
C PHE A 166 -5.39 26.42 7.62
N THR A 167 -5.66 26.42 6.31
CA THR A 167 -5.11 25.43 5.38
C THR A 167 -3.58 25.49 5.33
N LEU A 168 -3.00 26.68 5.31
CA LEU A 168 -1.54 26.88 5.32
C LEU A 168 -0.89 26.38 6.60
N TRP A 169 -1.40 26.78 7.77
CA TRP A 169 -0.86 26.31 9.05
C TRP A 169 -0.97 24.80 9.20
N ARG A 170 -2.09 24.22 8.77
CA ARG A 170 -2.30 22.77 8.77
C ARG A 170 -1.27 22.06 7.91
N ILE A 171 -1.03 22.53 6.68
CA ILE A 171 -0.02 21.93 5.77
C ILE A 171 1.38 22.08 6.38
N LEU A 172 1.72 23.25 6.92
CA LEU A 172 3.03 23.52 7.50
C LEU A 172 3.33 22.60 8.69
N ILE A 173 2.36 22.43 9.61
CA ILE A 173 2.48 21.55 10.78
C ILE A 173 2.48 20.07 10.36
N SER A 174 1.78 19.73 9.27
CA SER A 174 1.68 18.35 8.78
C SER A 174 2.89 17.91 7.97
N LEU A 175 3.63 18.83 7.33
CA LEU A 175 4.79 18.53 6.48
C LEU A 175 5.85 17.60 7.10
N PRO A 176 6.24 17.72 8.39
CA PRO A 176 7.21 16.80 8.99
C PRO A 176 6.65 15.38 9.23
N LEU A 177 5.33 15.21 9.36
CA LEU A 177 4.73 13.94 9.77
C LEU A 177 4.92 12.81 8.74
N PRO A 178 4.72 13.01 7.42
CA PRO A 178 5.03 12.01 6.41
C PRO A 178 6.48 11.53 6.44
N ILE A 179 7.42 12.46 6.62
CA ILE A 179 8.85 12.17 6.65
C ILE A 179 9.18 11.31 7.88
N LEU A 180 8.64 11.68 9.05
CA LEU A 180 8.81 10.92 10.28
C LEU A 180 8.17 9.53 10.19
N ALA A 181 6.96 9.43 9.65
CA ALA A 181 6.26 8.16 9.47
C ALA A 181 7.00 7.23 8.51
N GLY A 182 7.52 7.76 7.40
CA GLY A 182 8.34 6.99 6.47
C GLY A 182 9.68 6.56 7.08
N ALA A 183 10.34 7.43 7.85
CA ALA A 183 11.59 7.10 8.52
C ALA A 183 11.39 5.99 9.57
N LEU A 184 10.32 6.08 10.37
CA LEU A 184 9.91 5.05 11.32
C LEU A 184 9.56 3.75 10.60
N GLY A 185 8.79 3.83 9.52
CA GLY A 185 8.43 2.67 8.70
C GLY A 185 9.66 1.94 8.15
N ARG A 186 10.63 2.69 7.64
CA ARG A 186 11.91 2.15 7.19
C ARG A 186 12.70 1.51 8.32
N PHE A 187 12.80 2.17 9.47
CA PHE A 187 13.50 1.64 10.64
C PHE A 187 12.92 0.30 11.09
N VAL A 188 11.59 0.23 11.21
CA VAL A 188 10.87 -1.00 11.57
C VAL A 188 11.06 -2.08 10.50
N TYR A 189 10.97 -1.72 9.22
CA TYR A 189 11.12 -2.66 8.11
C TYR A 189 12.50 -3.32 8.09
N VAL A 190 13.58 -2.53 8.20
CA VAL A 190 14.95 -3.04 8.27
C VAL A 190 15.14 -3.96 9.48
N ARG A 191 14.45 -3.69 10.59
CA ARG A 191 14.56 -4.48 11.82
C ARG A 191 13.79 -5.81 11.75
N LEU A 192 12.63 -5.84 11.09
CA LEU A 192 11.79 -7.04 10.92
C LEU A 192 12.24 -7.93 9.76
N TYR A 193 12.73 -7.35 8.67
CA TYR A 193 13.18 -8.04 7.47
C TYR A 193 14.63 -7.65 7.16
N PRO A 194 15.62 -8.20 7.89
CA PRO A 194 17.02 -8.04 7.51
C PRO A 194 17.22 -8.63 6.13
N HIS A 195 17.75 -7.84 5.19
CA HIS A 195 18.25 -8.38 3.93
C HIS A 195 19.26 -9.50 4.26
N PRO A 196 19.19 -10.68 3.62
CA PRO A 196 20.38 -11.52 3.53
C PRO A 196 21.43 -10.65 2.83
N GLY A 197 22.62 -10.54 3.42
CA GLY A 197 23.70 -9.68 2.91
C GLY A 197 24.05 -9.97 1.45
N PRO A 198 24.77 -9.06 0.79
CA PRO A 198 25.19 -9.27 -0.60
C PRO A 198 25.94 -10.60 -0.68
N LYS A 199 25.49 -11.50 -1.56
CA LYS A 199 26.36 -12.59 -2.00
C LYS A 199 27.44 -11.91 -2.84
N ASP A 200 28.65 -11.92 -2.31
CA ASP A 200 29.84 -11.47 -3.03
C ASP A 200 30.00 -12.35 -4.28
N TYR A 201 29.66 -11.81 -5.44
CA TYR A 201 30.03 -12.37 -6.73
C TYR A 201 31.43 -11.85 -7.07
N GLU A 202 32.44 -12.36 -6.39
CA GLU A 202 33.84 -12.23 -6.81
C GLU A 202 34.33 -13.55 -7.42
N THR A 203 35.02 -13.39 -8.55
CA THR A 203 35.72 -14.34 -9.44
C THR A 203 34.88 -15.19 -10.38
#